data_AF-A0A1I7Y100-F1
#
_entry.id   AF-A0A1I7Y100-F1
#
_cell.length_a   1.000
_cell.length_b   1.000
_cell.length_c   1.000
_cell.angle_alpha   90.00
_cell.angle_beta   90.00
_cell.angle_gamma   90.00
#
_symmetry.space_group_name_H-M   'P 1'
#
loop_
_entity.id
_entity.type
_entity.pdbx_description
1 polymer ?
#
loop_
_entity_poly.entity_id
_entity_poly.type
_entity_poly.pdbx_seq_one_letter_code
_entity_poly.pdbx_strand_id
1 'polypeptide(L)'
;MTSPYERCLWGTMRIRTATALWGAISILIAPLSLLSTFYVSPEEIDQLPNEDSSRDFKETLLYVFLNLATGSLAVYGAIKQRPNFLLPLLMYSVKAAFDMYLNMIIGWINATKKKASEADLDLIIGSYGIYLMGALICTCTASVTYKCFKHFKYQKNYVA
;
A
#
# COMPACT_ATOMS: atom_id res chain seq x y z
N MET A 1 -2.06 -32.95 -18.79
CA MET A 1 -2.32 -32.67 -17.36
C MET A 1 -2.82 -31.24 -17.26
N THR A 2 -4.07 -31.04 -16.84
CA THR A 2 -4.61 -29.69 -16.61
C THR A 2 -3.88 -29.05 -15.44
N SER A 3 -3.46 -27.79 -15.59
CA SER A 3 -2.68 -27.12 -14.55
C SER A 3 -3.53 -27.03 -13.27
N PRO A 4 -2.94 -27.05 -12.05
CA PRO A 4 -3.70 -26.90 -10.81
C PRO A 4 -4.51 -25.58 -10.75
N TYR A 5 -4.27 -24.64 -11.68
CA TYR A 5 -4.98 -23.36 -11.81
C TYR A 5 -6.24 -23.42 -12.68
N GLU A 6 -6.42 -24.45 -13.51
CA GLU A 6 -7.64 -24.62 -14.33
C GLU A 6 -8.84 -25.09 -13.51
N ARG A 7 -8.60 -25.71 -12.34
CA ARG A 7 -9.69 -26.26 -11.51
C ARG A 7 -10.48 -25.21 -10.74
N CYS A 8 -10.12 -23.92 -10.82
CA CYS A 8 -10.83 -22.87 -10.09
C CYS A 8 -11.00 -21.59 -10.93
N LEU A 9 -11.73 -21.70 -12.04
CA LEU A 9 -12.22 -20.56 -12.84
C LEU A 9 -12.95 -19.50 -11.99
N TRP A 10 -13.62 -19.92 -10.92
CA TRP A 10 -14.25 -19.02 -9.94
C TRP A 10 -13.24 -18.29 -9.05
N GLY A 11 -12.14 -18.95 -8.67
CA GLY A 11 -11.07 -18.32 -7.90
C GLY A 11 -10.29 -17.29 -8.72
N THR A 12 -10.11 -17.53 -10.02
CA THR A 12 -9.34 -16.65 -10.92
C THR A 12 -10.06 -15.35 -11.27
N MET A 13 -11.38 -15.39 -11.53
CA MET A 13 -12.16 -14.15 -11.65
C MET A 13 -12.11 -13.33 -10.36
N ARG A 14 -12.24 -13.97 -9.20
CA ARG A 14 -12.20 -13.28 -7.90
C ARG A 14 -10.86 -12.60 -7.63
N ILE A 15 -9.73 -13.25 -7.93
CA ILE A 15 -8.39 -12.67 -7.72
C ILE A 15 -8.12 -11.49 -8.66
N ARG A 16 -8.56 -11.58 -9.93
CA ARG A 16 -8.42 -10.48 -10.89
C ARG A 16 -9.26 -9.28 -10.47
N THR A 17 -10.53 -9.50 -10.14
CA THR A 17 -11.43 -8.44 -9.68
C THR A 17 -10.93 -7.82 -8.38
N ALA A 18 -10.42 -8.61 -7.44
CA ALA A 18 -9.84 -8.10 -6.20
C ALA A 18 -8.60 -7.22 -6.46
N THR A 19 -7.71 -7.62 -7.37
CA THR A 19 -6.51 -6.82 -7.72
C THR A 19 -6.90 -5.51 -8.42
N ALA A 20 -7.87 -5.57 -9.34
CA ALA A 20 -8.37 -4.38 -10.03
C ALA A 20 -9.11 -3.43 -9.07
N LEU A 21 -9.96 -3.97 -8.19
CA LEU A 21 -10.65 -3.20 -7.16
C LEU A 21 -9.66 -2.52 -6.22
N TRP A 22 -8.62 -3.23 -5.79
CA TRP A 22 -7.58 -2.64 -4.96
C TRP A 22 -6.82 -1.53 -5.67
N GLY A 23 -6.43 -1.74 -6.93
CA GLY A 23 -5.81 -0.69 -7.73
C GLY A 23 -6.71 0.54 -7.88
N ALA A 24 -8.02 0.36 -8.04
CA ALA A 24 -8.99 1.45 -8.07
C ALA A 24 -9.08 2.20 -6.72
N ILE A 25 -9.08 1.47 -5.59
CA ILE A 25 -9.02 2.06 -4.25
C ILE A 25 -7.74 2.89 -4.08
N SER A 26 -6.58 2.38 -4.51
CA SER A 26 -5.32 3.14 -4.47
C SER A 26 -5.39 4.45 -5.27
N ILE A 27 -6.05 4.43 -6.44
CA ILE A 27 -6.27 5.65 -7.23
C ILE A 27 -7.18 6.64 -6.48
N LEU A 28 -8.21 6.17 -5.77
CA LEU A 28 -9.13 7.02 -5.01
C LEU A 28 -8.50 7.59 -3.73
N ILE A 29 -7.58 6.86 -3.10
CA ILE A 29 -6.86 7.32 -1.90
C ILE A 29 -5.93 8.50 -2.23
N ALA A 30 -5.34 8.51 -3.44
CA ALA A 30 -4.41 9.55 -3.87
C ALA A 30 -5.00 10.99 -3.78
N PRO A 31 -6.15 11.33 -4.40
CA PRO A 31 -6.74 12.66 -4.27
C PRO A 31 -7.26 12.95 -2.85
N LEU A 32 -7.74 11.94 -2.12
CA LEU A 32 -8.16 12.12 -0.72
C LEU A 32 -6.98 12.54 0.17
N SER A 33 -5.81 11.92 -0.03
CA SER A 33 -4.58 12.25 0.71
C SER A 33 -4.10 13.67 0.37
N LEU A 34 -4.21 14.06 -0.90
CA LEU A 34 -3.88 15.41 -1.35
C LEU A 34 -4.83 16.45 -0.71
N LEU A 35 -6.14 16.16 -0.70
CA LEU A 35 -7.16 17.03 -0.09
C LEU A 35 -6.93 17.21 1.41
N SER A 36 -6.54 16.16 2.15
CA SER A 36 -6.24 16.29 3.57
C SER A 36 -5.09 17.25 3.85
N THR A 37 -4.08 17.32 2.97
CA THR A 37 -2.96 18.26 3.14
C THR A 37 -3.40 19.71 2.99
N PHE A 38 -4.35 19.99 2.09
CA PHE A 38 -4.88 21.34 1.88
C PHE A 38 -5.95 21.73 2.91
N TYR A 39 -6.78 20.79 3.38
CA TYR A 39 -7.87 21.07 4.33
C TYR A 39 -7.41 21.19 5.79
N VAL A 40 -6.29 20.55 6.16
CA VAL A 40 -5.72 20.66 7.51
C VAL A 40 -4.87 21.94 7.66
N SER A 41 -4.63 22.69 6.57
CA SER A 41 -3.82 23.92 6.58
C SER A 41 -4.60 25.25 6.45
N PRO A 42 -5.60 25.56 7.31
CA PRO A 42 -6.10 26.93 7.44
C PRO A 42 -5.65 27.67 8.72
N GLU A 43 -4.95 27.03 9.68
CA GLU A 43 -4.64 27.67 11.00
C GLU A 43 -3.21 28.20 11.19
N GLU A 44 -2.27 28.01 10.26
CA GLU A 44 -0.87 28.47 10.42
C GLU A 44 -0.43 29.46 9.33
N ILE A 45 -1.22 30.52 9.09
CA ILE A 45 -0.87 31.56 8.11
C ILE A 45 0.36 32.41 8.55
N ASP A 46 0.75 32.37 9.84
CA ASP A 46 1.81 33.21 10.39
C ASP A 46 3.13 32.48 10.72
N GLN A 47 3.29 31.20 10.40
CA GLN A 47 4.59 30.52 10.53
C GLN A 47 5.24 30.39 9.16
N LEU A 48 6.40 31.04 8.99
CA LEU A 48 7.31 30.79 7.86
C LEU A 48 7.41 29.27 7.63
N PRO A 49 7.46 28.78 6.38
CA PRO A 49 7.55 27.35 6.11
C PRO A 49 8.83 26.80 6.73
N ASN A 50 8.69 26.17 7.89
CA ASN A 50 9.75 25.43 8.53
C ASN A 50 10.21 24.33 7.55
N GLU A 51 11.50 24.02 7.46
CA GLU A 51 12.01 22.99 6.53
C GLU A 51 11.25 21.65 6.63
N ASP A 52 10.71 21.36 7.82
CA ASP A 52 9.89 20.18 8.11
C ASP A 52 8.56 20.15 7.34
N SER A 53 7.88 21.30 7.12
CA SER A 53 6.60 21.32 6.38
C SER A 53 6.79 21.11 4.87
N SER A 54 7.92 21.59 4.33
CA SER A 54 8.29 21.33 2.92
C SER A 54 8.60 19.85 2.68
N ARG A 55 9.19 19.18 3.67
CA ARG A 55 9.49 17.75 3.61
C ARG A 55 8.21 16.92 3.63
N ASP A 56 7.29 17.20 4.54
CA ASP A 56 6.00 16.49 4.64
C ASP A 56 5.15 16.65 3.37
N PHE A 57 5.16 17.85 2.76
CA PHE A 57 4.47 18.08 1.50
C PHE A 57 5.08 17.28 0.35
N LYS A 58 6.42 17.22 0.24
CA LYS A 58 7.11 16.41 -0.78
C LYS A 58 6.86 14.92 -0.61
N GLU A 59 6.91 14.42 0.63
CA GLU A 59 6.62 13.03 0.95
C GLU A 59 5.16 12.67 0.61
N THR A 60 4.22 13.58 0.89
CA THR A 60 2.81 13.42 0.53
C THR A 60 2.61 13.40 -0.99
N LEU A 61 3.22 14.34 -1.72
CA LEU A 61 3.17 14.34 -3.19
C LEU A 61 3.71 13.04 -3.78
N LEU A 62 4.86 12.57 -3.30
CA LEU A 62 5.46 11.30 -3.74
C LEU A 62 4.51 10.13 -3.47
N TYR A 63 3.89 10.09 -2.29
CA TYR A 63 2.89 9.08 -1.95
C TYR A 63 1.68 9.11 -2.89
N VAL A 64 1.15 10.29 -3.20
CA VAL A 64 0.04 10.48 -4.16
C VAL A 64 0.42 9.94 -5.54
N PHE A 65 1.59 10.33 -6.06
CA PHE A 65 2.08 9.87 -7.36
C PHE A 65 2.28 8.34 -7.40
N LEU A 66 2.87 7.77 -6.35
CA LEU A 66 3.09 6.32 -6.26
C LEU A 66 1.77 5.54 -6.24
N ASN A 67 0.78 5.97 -5.45
CA ASN A 67 -0.52 5.31 -5.42
C ASN A 67 -1.26 5.41 -6.75
N LEU A 68 -1.20 6.57 -7.40
CA LEU A 68 -1.84 6.78 -8.70
C LEU A 68 -1.17 5.95 -9.80
N ALA A 69 0.16 5.94 -9.86
CA ALA A 69 0.91 5.16 -10.85
C ALA A 69 0.75 3.66 -10.63
N THR A 70 1.00 3.16 -9.42
CA THR A 70 0.90 1.72 -9.12
C THR A 70 -0.54 1.20 -9.22
N GLY A 71 -1.52 2.00 -8.77
CA GLY A 71 -2.94 1.68 -8.91
C GLY A 71 -3.38 1.61 -10.38
N SER A 72 -3.01 2.60 -11.19
CA SER A 72 -3.34 2.63 -12.63
C SER A 72 -2.72 1.45 -13.39
N LEU A 73 -1.45 1.15 -13.13
CA LEU A 73 -0.75 0.02 -13.73
C LEU A 73 -1.37 -1.31 -13.28
N ALA A 74 -1.77 -1.43 -12.01
CA ALA A 74 -2.43 -2.64 -11.51
C ALA A 74 -3.79 -2.88 -12.15
N VAL A 75 -4.62 -1.84 -12.27
CA VAL A 75 -5.93 -1.92 -12.95
C VAL A 75 -5.74 -2.33 -14.41
N TYR A 76 -4.83 -1.66 -15.12
CA TYR A 76 -4.51 -2.00 -16.51
C TYR A 76 -4.00 -3.43 -16.66
N GLY A 77 -3.04 -3.84 -15.81
CA GLY A 77 -2.46 -5.18 -15.79
C GLY A 77 -3.48 -6.26 -15.50
N ALA A 78 -4.40 -6.02 -14.56
CA ALA A 78 -5.49 -6.92 -14.23
C ALA A 78 -6.49 -7.08 -15.38
N ILE A 79 -6.93 -5.97 -16.00
CA ILE A 79 -7.91 -5.99 -17.10
C ILE A 79 -7.32 -6.61 -18.37
N LYS A 80 -6.11 -6.19 -18.76
CA LYS A 80 -5.44 -6.63 -20.00
C LYS A 80 -4.63 -7.91 -19.84
N GLN A 81 -4.65 -8.54 -18.66
CA GLN A 81 -3.92 -9.79 -18.34
C GLN A 81 -2.41 -9.66 -18.63
N ARG A 82 -1.83 -8.52 -18.26
CA ARG A 82 -0.41 -8.23 -18.48
C ARG A 82 0.32 -8.30 -17.13
N PRO A 83 1.05 -9.41 -16.83
CA PRO A 83 1.63 -9.62 -15.50
C PRO A 83 2.66 -8.54 -15.12
N ASN A 84 3.45 -8.04 -16.08
CA ASN A 84 4.50 -7.05 -15.79
C ASN A 84 3.95 -5.73 -15.22
N PHE A 85 2.70 -5.40 -15.51
CA PHE A 85 2.04 -4.19 -15.00
C PHE A 85 1.55 -4.33 -13.56
N LEU A 86 1.53 -5.55 -13.01
CA LEU A 86 1.21 -5.83 -11.60
C LEU A 86 2.44 -5.71 -10.69
N LEU A 87 3.65 -5.79 -11.26
CA LEU A 87 4.91 -5.75 -10.50
C LEU A 87 5.09 -4.47 -9.68
N PRO A 88 4.80 -3.26 -10.20
CA PRO A 88 4.96 -2.03 -9.42
C PRO A 88 4.10 -2.02 -8.16
N LEU A 89 2.83 -2.43 -8.25
CA LEU A 89 1.96 -2.54 -7.08
C LEU A 89 2.47 -3.59 -6.09
N LEU A 90 2.92 -4.75 -6.58
CA LEU A 90 3.48 -5.80 -5.74
C LEU A 90 4.71 -5.30 -4.96
N MET A 91 5.67 -4.68 -5.66
CA MET A 91 6.89 -4.14 -5.04
C MET A 91 6.56 -3.04 -4.03
N TYR A 92 5.64 -2.14 -4.39
CA TYR A 92 5.20 -1.06 -3.51
C TYR A 92 4.53 -1.60 -2.24
N SER A 93 3.62 -2.56 -2.35
CA SER A 93 2.95 -3.16 -1.18
C SER A 93 3.93 -3.90 -0.26
N VAL A 94 4.93 -4.61 -0.81
CA VAL A 94 5.96 -5.27 0.00
C VAL A 94 6.82 -4.25 0.72
N LYS A 95 7.29 -3.21 0.02
CA LYS A 95 8.06 -2.13 0.64
C LYS A 95 7.25 -1.45 1.76
N ALA A 96 6.00 -1.09 1.48
CA ALA A 96 5.14 -0.41 2.45
C ALA A 96 4.89 -1.27 3.71
N ALA A 97 4.63 -2.57 3.54
CA ALA A 97 4.49 -3.48 4.68
C ALA A 97 5.78 -3.54 5.52
N PHE A 98 6.93 -3.65 4.86
CA PHE A 98 8.23 -3.70 5.53
C PHE A 98 8.53 -2.41 6.31
N ASP A 99 8.29 -1.23 5.70
CA ASP A 99 8.50 0.06 6.35
C ASP A 99 7.60 0.21 7.59
N MET A 100 6.34 -0.25 7.52
CA MET A 100 5.44 -0.23 8.69
C MET A 100 5.93 -1.12 9.83
N TYR A 101 6.38 -2.35 9.52
CA TYR A 101 6.95 -3.23 10.55
C TYR A 101 8.23 -2.65 11.16
N LEU A 102 9.11 -2.05 10.35
CA LEU A 102 10.31 -1.38 10.85
C LEU A 102 9.96 -0.20 11.78
N ASN A 103 9.01 0.64 11.38
CA ASN A 103 8.59 1.78 12.18
C ASN A 103 7.99 1.36 13.53
N MET A 104 7.23 0.26 13.57
CA MET A 104 6.77 -0.34 14.84
C MET A 104 7.95 -0.76 15.73
N ILE A 105 8.94 -1.47 15.18
CA ILE A 105 10.11 -1.91 15.94
C ILE A 105 10.93 -0.73 16.46
N ILE A 106 11.20 0.27 15.61
CA ILE A 106 11.95 1.47 15.99
C ILE A 106 11.20 2.26 17.06
N GLY A 107 9.89 2.45 16.89
CA GLY A 107 9.03 3.07 17.89
C GLY A 107 9.13 2.36 19.24
N TRP A 108 9.21 1.03 19.23
CA TRP A 108 9.23 0.22 20.45
C TRP A 108 10.55 0.33 21.18
N ILE A 109 11.64 0.27 20.43
CA ILE A 109 13.00 0.45 20.94
C ILE A 109 13.16 1.86 21.53
N ASN A 110 12.60 2.89 20.88
CA ASN A 110 12.68 4.25 21.37
C ASN A 110 11.87 4.46 22.66
N ALA A 111 10.66 3.87 22.73
CA ALA A 111 9.80 3.94 23.91
C ALA A 111 10.45 3.28 25.14
N THR A 112 11.01 2.07 24.95
CA THR A 112 11.68 1.32 26.01
C THR A 112 12.95 2.01 26.49
N LYS A 113 13.76 2.60 25.58
CA LYS A 113 14.95 3.37 25.93
C LYS A 113 14.66 4.66 26.69
N LYS A 114 13.56 5.35 26.37
CA LYS A 114 13.22 6.64 26.98
C LYS A 114 12.51 6.55 28.33
N LYS A 115 12.24 5.34 28.86
CA LYS A 115 11.35 5.14 30.03
C LYS A 115 10.04 5.94 29.84
N ALA A 116 9.39 5.70 28.70
CA ALA A 116 8.15 6.36 28.31
C ALA A 116 7.13 6.35 29.48
N SER A 117 6.41 7.46 29.65
CA SER A 117 5.32 7.54 30.64
C SER A 117 4.15 6.63 30.23
N GLU A 118 3.23 6.31 31.15
CA GLU A 118 2.04 5.51 30.81
C GLU A 118 1.22 6.12 29.66
N ALA A 119 1.09 7.45 29.61
CA ALA A 119 0.40 8.16 28.53
C ALA A 119 1.13 8.03 27.18
N ASP A 120 2.47 8.06 27.17
CA ASP A 120 3.25 7.83 25.96
C ASP A 120 3.09 6.40 25.46
N LEU A 121 3.05 5.43 26.39
CA LEU A 121 2.80 4.01 26.09
C LEU A 121 1.42 3.80 25.46
N ASP A 122 0.37 4.45 25.95
CA ASP A 122 -0.97 4.37 25.38
C ASP A 122 -1.02 4.94 23.94
N LEU A 123 -0.37 6.08 23.71
CA LEU A 123 -0.25 6.67 22.36
C LEU A 123 0.52 5.74 21.41
N ILE A 124 1.61 5.13 21.90
CA ILE A 124 2.40 4.15 21.16
C ILE A 124 1.54 2.94 20.81
N ILE A 125 0.82 2.35 21.77
CA ILE A 125 -0.06 1.20 21.52
C ILE A 125 -1.14 1.53 20.48
N GLY A 126 -1.75 2.70 20.57
CA GLY A 126 -2.72 3.18 19.58
C GLY A 126 -2.13 3.28 18.17
N SER A 127 -0.94 3.89 18.04
CA SER A 127 -0.24 3.99 16.76
C SER A 127 0.15 2.61 16.19
N TYR A 128 0.45 1.63 17.05
CA TYR A 128 0.82 0.27 16.62
C TYR A 128 -0.36 -0.48 16.04
N GLY A 129 -1.56 -0.25 16.59
CA GLY A 129 -2.79 -0.78 15.99
C GLY A 129 -2.94 -0.32 14.54
N ILE A 130 -2.71 0.97 14.29
CA ILE A 130 -2.78 1.55 12.93
C ILE A 130 -1.70 0.97 12.02
N TYR A 131 -0.45 0.92 12.47
CA TYR A 131 0.65 0.35 11.68
C TYR A 131 0.45 -1.13 11.38
N LEU A 132 -0.02 -1.91 12.35
CA LEU A 132 -0.29 -3.34 12.18
C LEU A 132 -1.40 -3.56 11.17
N MET A 133 -2.52 -2.83 11.29
CA MET A 133 -3.61 -2.90 10.33
C MET A 133 -3.16 -2.50 8.93
N GLY A 134 -2.38 -1.42 8.80
CA GLY A 134 -1.79 -1.01 7.53
C GLY A 134 -0.87 -2.08 6.92
N ALA A 135 -0.02 -2.69 7.74
CA ALA A 135 0.91 -3.73 7.30
C ALA A 135 0.17 -5.00 6.85
N LEU A 136 -0.89 -5.39 7.56
CA LEU A 136 -1.76 -6.51 7.17
C LEU A 136 -2.47 -6.24 5.84
N ILE A 137 -3.01 -5.03 5.66
CA ILE A 137 -3.62 -4.61 4.39
C ILE A 137 -2.59 -4.72 3.25
N CYS A 138 -1.39 -4.15 3.44
CA CYS A 138 -0.32 -4.21 2.43
C CYS A 138 0.11 -5.65 2.11
N THR A 139 0.22 -6.50 3.13
CA THR A 139 0.57 -7.92 2.97
C THR A 139 -0.52 -8.69 2.21
N CYS A 140 -1.79 -8.45 2.54
CA CYS A 140 -2.93 -9.01 1.82
C CYS A 140 -2.93 -8.59 0.35
N THR A 141 -2.73 -7.30 0.08
CA THR A 141 -2.62 -6.76 -1.28
C THR A 141 -1.47 -7.40 -2.05
N ALA A 142 -0.29 -7.50 -1.44
CA ALA A 142 0.85 -8.15 -2.06
C ALA A 142 0.54 -9.62 -2.39
N SER A 143 -0.09 -10.35 -1.46
CA SER A 143 -0.49 -11.75 -1.65
C SER A 143 -1.48 -11.93 -2.80
N VAL A 144 -2.53 -11.11 -2.86
CA VAL A 144 -3.54 -11.16 -3.93
C VAL A 144 -2.93 -10.79 -5.28
N THR A 145 -2.16 -9.70 -5.33
CA THR A 145 -1.47 -9.22 -6.53
C THR A 145 -0.45 -10.24 -7.04
N TYR A 146 0.30 -10.89 -6.13
CA TYR A 146 1.23 -11.96 -6.46
C TYR A 146 0.52 -13.19 -7.03
N LYS A 147 -0.60 -13.61 -6.45
CA LYS A 147 -1.41 -14.71 -6.99
C LYS A 147 -1.91 -14.36 -8.40
N CYS A 148 -2.34 -13.12 -8.63
CA CYS A 148 -2.75 -12.62 -9.94
C CYS A 148 -1.60 -12.63 -10.95
N PHE A 149 -0.43 -12.11 -10.56
CA PHE A 149 0.80 -12.11 -11.35
C PHE A 149 1.23 -13.53 -11.74
N LYS A 150 1.33 -14.42 -10.75
CA LYS A 150 1.70 -15.82 -10.94
C LYS A 150 0.74 -16.46 -11.94
N HIS A 151 -0.55 -16.26 -11.78
CA HIS A 151 -1.54 -16.80 -12.69
C HIS A 151 -1.31 -16.38 -14.14
N PHE A 152 -1.22 -15.07 -14.43
CA PHE A 152 -1.01 -14.59 -15.80
C PHE A 152 0.34 -15.01 -16.40
N LYS A 153 1.38 -15.12 -15.58
CA LYS A 153 2.71 -15.53 -16.04
C LYS A 153 2.74 -17.01 -16.45
N TYR A 154 2.13 -17.89 -15.65
CA TYR A 154 2.21 -19.33 -15.89
C TYR A 154 1.08 -19.88 -16.77
N GLN A 155 -0.07 -19.21 -16.87
CA GLN A 155 -1.16 -19.65 -17.76
C GLN A 155 -0.76 -19.65 -19.25
N LYS A 156 0.10 -18.72 -19.69
CA LYS A 156 0.60 -18.69 -21.08
C LYS A 156 1.40 -19.93 -21.48
N ASN A 157 1.96 -20.67 -20.53
CA ASN A 157 2.81 -21.83 -20.82
C ASN A 157 2.03 -23.15 -20.92
N TYR A 158 0.71 -23.14 -20.70
CA TYR A 158 -0.13 -24.35 -20.75
C TYR A 158 -1.05 -24.40 -21.97
N VAL A 159 -1.10 -23.34 -22.79
CA VAL A 159 -1.95 -23.23 -23.99
C VAL A 159 -1.09 -23.22 -25.27
N ALA A 160 0.12 -23.76 -25.20
CA ALA A 160 1.00 -23.98 -26.36
C ALA A 160 0.98 -25.45 -26.75
#